data_AF-F3B3B8-F1
#
_entry.id   AF-F3B3B8-F1
#
_cell.length_a   1.000
_cell.length_b   1.000
_cell.length_c   1.000
_cell.angle_alpha   90.00
_cell.angle_beta   90.00
_cell.angle_gamma   90.00
#
_symmetry.space_group_name_H-M   'P 1'
#
loop_
_entity.id
_entity.type
_entity.pdbx_description
1 polymer ?
#
loop_
_entity_poly.entity_id
_entity_poly.type
_entity_poly.pdbx_seq_one_letter_code
_entity_poly.pdbx_strand_id
1 'polypeptide(L)'
;MYLLRLLIIVKKKKPNILYDEISFEEIEDGKSIQILHIGSYDNEPESFEMMDKLANESNLTRTADYHREIYLTSKAVTEKQKTILRYMVGINNIG
;
A
#
# COMPACT_ATOMS: atom_id res chain seq x y z
N MET A 1 13.78 -5.50 17.87
CA MET A 1 14.53 -6.60 18.54
C MET A 1 13.71 -7.86 18.83
N TYR A 2 12.42 -7.78 19.24
CA TYR A 2 11.62 -8.97 19.60
C TYR A 2 11.18 -9.85 18.42
N LEU A 3 10.81 -9.27 17.27
CA LEU A 3 10.31 -10.06 16.12
C LEU A 3 11.35 -11.01 15.53
N LEU A 4 12.59 -10.54 15.38
CA LEU A 4 13.69 -11.35 14.85
C LEU A 4 13.95 -12.58 15.74
N ARG A 5 13.86 -12.41 17.06
CA ARG A 5 14.01 -13.50 18.03
C ARG A 5 12.89 -14.54 17.90
N LEU A 6 11.66 -14.11 17.66
CA LEU A 6 10.53 -15.02 17.46
C LEU A 6 10.67 -15.81 16.15
N LEU A 7 11.11 -15.17 15.06
CA LEU A 7 11.33 -15.85 13.78
C LEU A 7 12.37 -16.98 13.90
N ILE A 8 13.45 -16.75 14.65
CA ILE A 8 14.48 -17.78 14.94
C ILE A 8 13.87 -18.97 15.70
N ILE A 9 13.04 -18.72 16.72
CA ILE A 9 12.38 -19.78 17.49
C ILE A 9 11.44 -20.59 16.60
N VAL A 10 10.67 -19.94 15.73
CA VAL A 10 9.73 -20.58 14.80
C VAL A 10 10.49 -21.43 13.77
N LYS A 11 11.54 -20.89 13.14
CA LYS A 11 12.43 -21.62 12.20
C LYS A 11 12.93 -22.94 12.80
N LYS A 12 13.30 -22.96 14.08
CA LYS A 12 13.76 -24.16 14.78
C LYS A 12 12.62 -25.15 15.09
N LYS A 13 11.45 -24.66 15.49
CA LYS A 13 10.31 -25.51 15.88
C LYS A 13 9.54 -26.08 14.68
N LYS A 14 9.47 -25.35 13.57
CA LYS A 14 8.75 -25.73 12.35
C LYS A 14 9.54 -25.28 11.13
N PRO A 15 10.56 -26.03 10.69
CA PRO A 15 11.40 -25.61 9.57
C PRO A 15 10.57 -25.35 8.30
N ASN A 16 10.79 -24.20 7.66
CA ASN A 16 10.20 -23.86 6.38
C ASN A 16 11.17 -22.96 5.61
N ILE A 17 11.46 -23.31 4.36
CA ILE A 17 12.39 -22.57 3.49
C ILE A 17 11.91 -21.14 3.20
N LEU A 18 10.59 -20.92 3.19
CA LEU A 18 9.99 -19.61 2.94
C LEU A 18 10.27 -18.59 4.07
N TYR A 19 10.74 -19.05 5.23
CA TYR A 19 11.11 -18.13 6.31
C TYR A 19 12.40 -17.36 6.04
N ASP A 20 13.21 -17.80 5.08
CA ASP A 20 14.38 -17.04 4.61
C ASP A 20 13.97 -15.91 3.65
N GLU A 21 12.76 -15.96 3.09
CA GLU A 21 12.19 -14.90 2.24
C GLU A 21 11.53 -13.77 3.04
N ILE A 22 11.36 -13.94 4.36
CA ILE A 22 10.78 -12.91 5.23
C ILE A 22 11.81 -11.80 5.45
N SER A 23 11.51 -10.62 4.94
CA SER A 23 12.26 -9.39 5.21
C SER A 23 11.56 -8.54 6.29
N PHE A 24 12.35 -7.68 6.93
CA PHE A 24 11.87 -6.62 7.81
C PHE A 24 12.26 -5.29 7.20
N GLU A 25 11.27 -4.45 6.98
CA GLU A 25 11.47 -3.11 6.47
C GLU A 25 10.75 -2.10 7.37
N GLU A 26 11.33 -0.91 7.46
CA GLU A 26 10.64 0.27 7.95
C GLU A 26 10.26 1.07 6.72
N ILE A 27 8.99 1.51 6.68
CA ILE A 27 8.52 2.30 5.56
C ILE A 27 8.27 3.72 6.05
N GLU A 28 9.05 4.65 5.54
CA GLU A 28 8.84 6.07 5.79
C GLU A 28 7.72 6.59 4.88
N ASP A 29 6.59 6.93 5.50
CA ASP A 29 5.45 7.49 4.80
C ASP A 29 5.68 9.00 4.58
N GLY A 30 6.04 9.39 3.36
CA GLY A 30 6.14 10.79 2.95
C GLY A 30 4.78 11.41 2.54
N LYS A 31 4.82 12.64 1.99
CA LYS A 31 3.63 13.32 1.45
C LYS A 31 2.94 12.41 0.44
N SER A 32 1.64 12.21 0.60
CA SER A 32 0.87 11.21 -0.17
C SER A 32 -0.54 11.71 -0.46
N ILE A 33 -1.13 11.16 -1.51
CA ILE A 33 -2.59 11.21 -1.73
C ILE A 33 -3.13 9.82 -1.42
N GLN A 34 -4.28 9.77 -0.76
CA GLN A 34 -4.98 8.53 -0.45
C GLN A 34 -6.49 8.69 -0.61
N ILE A 35 -7.17 7.60 -0.97
CA ILE A 35 -8.63 7.53 -1.06
C ILE A 35 -9.10 6.22 -0.44
N LEU A 36 -10.27 6.25 0.21
CA LEU A 36 -10.98 5.06 0.62
C LEU A 36 -11.81 4.57 -0.58
N HIS A 37 -11.33 3.53 -1.24
CA HIS A 37 -12.10 2.80 -2.25
C HIS A 37 -13.13 1.90 -1.57
N ILE A 38 -14.38 1.96 -2.03
CA ILE A 38 -15.49 1.13 -1.57
C ILE A 38 -16.08 0.42 -2.79
N GLY A 39 -15.94 -0.90 -2.87
CA GLY A 39 -16.40 -1.69 -4.00
C GLY A 39 -15.39 -2.72 -4.48
N SER A 40 -15.61 -3.25 -5.68
CA SER A 40 -14.74 -4.25 -6.31
C SER A 40 -13.39 -3.66 -6.70
N TYR A 41 -12.32 -4.46 -6.60
CA TYR A 41 -11.00 -4.10 -7.11
C TYR A 41 -10.99 -3.71 -8.59
N ASP A 42 -11.92 -4.26 -9.39
CA ASP A 42 -12.05 -3.91 -10.81
C ASP A 42 -12.44 -2.44 -11.04
N ASN A 43 -13.02 -1.77 -10.03
CA ASN A 43 -13.43 -0.37 -10.07
C ASN A 43 -12.38 0.59 -9.46
N GLU A 44 -11.24 0.08 -9.00
CA GLU A 44 -10.15 0.93 -8.51
C GLU A 44 -9.65 1.99 -9.51
N PRO A 45 -9.64 1.76 -10.84
CA PRO A 45 -9.27 2.79 -11.81
C PRO A 45 -10.03 4.11 -11.62
N GLU A 46 -11.32 4.07 -11.28
CA GLU A 46 -12.12 5.27 -11.02
C GLU A 46 -11.59 6.06 -9.80
N SER A 47 -11.13 5.34 -8.77
CA SER A 47 -10.53 5.96 -7.59
C SER A 47 -9.16 6.55 -7.89
N PHE A 48 -8.35 5.89 -8.72
CA PHE A 48 -7.08 6.43 -9.17
C PHE A 48 -7.25 7.69 -10.02
N GLU A 49 -8.23 7.74 -10.92
CA GLU A 49 -8.54 8.94 -11.69
C GLU A 49 -8.89 10.14 -10.80
N MET A 50 -9.67 9.91 -9.73
CA MET A 50 -9.97 10.97 -8.75
C MET A 50 -8.72 11.44 -7.99
N MET A 51 -7.85 10.51 -7.59
CA MET A 51 -6.58 10.85 -6.93
C MET A 51 -5.66 11.65 -7.85
N ASP A 52 -5.54 11.24 -9.12
CA ASP A 52 -4.69 11.89 -10.11
C ASP A 52 -5.20 13.28 -10.48
N LYS A 53 -6.53 13.45 -10.53
CA LYS A 53 -7.14 14.78 -10.66
C LYS A 53 -6.76 15.68 -9.49
N LEU A 54 -6.88 15.20 -8.25
CA LEU A 54 -6.48 15.96 -7.05
C LEU A 54 -4.98 16.29 -7.05
N ALA A 55 -4.14 15.37 -7.49
CA ALA A 55 -2.70 15.58 -7.62
C ALA A 55 -2.41 16.76 -8.58
N ASN A 56 -3.00 16.71 -9.77
CA ASN A 56 -2.85 17.75 -10.80
C ASN A 56 -3.36 19.11 -10.31
N GLU A 57 -4.54 19.16 -9.71
CA GLU A 57 -5.11 20.40 -9.14
C GLU A 57 -4.24 20.99 -8.02
N SER A 58 -3.48 20.13 -7.33
CA SER A 58 -2.56 20.52 -6.25
C SER A 58 -1.13 20.82 -6.72
N ASN A 59 -0.84 20.77 -8.02
CA ASN A 59 0.52 20.85 -8.59
C ASN A 59 1.47 19.78 -8.00
N LEU A 60 0.95 18.57 -7.80
CA LEU A 60 1.69 17.43 -7.29
C LEU A 60 1.75 16.32 -8.34
N THR A 61 2.82 15.53 -8.32
CA THR A 61 2.96 14.32 -9.13
C THR A 61 3.40 13.14 -8.30
N ARG A 62 3.08 11.93 -8.79
CA ARG A 62 3.52 10.68 -8.17
C ARG A 62 5.05 10.63 -8.13
N THR A 63 5.62 10.23 -7.00
CA THR A 63 7.08 10.09 -6.86
C THR A 63 7.60 8.73 -7.32
N ALA A 64 6.70 7.76 -7.52
CA ALA A 64 7.02 6.41 -7.93
C ALA A 64 5.89 5.81 -8.78
N ASP A 65 6.22 4.72 -9.48
CA ASP A 65 5.30 3.93 -10.30
C ASP A 65 4.45 2.94 -9.48
N TYR A 66 4.78 2.74 -8.21
CA TYR A 66 4.03 1.88 -7.30
C TYR A 66 3.07 2.66 -6.39
N HIS A 67 2.01 1.99 -5.96
CA HIS A 67 1.07 2.42 -4.93
C HIS A 67 1.00 1.37 -3.80
N ARG A 68 0.39 1.75 -2.68
CA ARG A 68 0.08 0.85 -1.58
C ARG A 68 -1.43 0.67 -1.46
N GLU A 69 -1.83 -0.57 -1.27
CA GLU A 69 -3.20 -0.95 -0.93
C GLU A 69 -3.24 -1.42 0.52
N ILE A 70 -4.10 -0.79 1.33
CA ILE A 70 -4.32 -1.19 2.72
C ILE A 70 -5.74 -1.71 2.84
N TYR A 71 -5.87 -3.04 2.85
CA TYR A 71 -7.18 -3.70 2.95
C TYR A 71 -7.72 -3.62 4.38
N LEU A 72 -8.87 -2.96 4.54
CA LEU A 72 -9.55 -2.84 5.84
C LEU A 72 -10.55 -3.96 6.08
N THR A 73 -11.00 -4.62 5.01
CA THR A 73 -11.95 -5.73 5.05
C THR A 73 -11.43 -6.93 4.27
N SER A 74 -11.73 -8.14 4.75
CA SER A 74 -11.43 -9.37 4.01
C SER A 74 -12.25 -9.48 2.73
N LYS A 75 -11.68 -10.08 1.68
CA LYS A 75 -12.22 -10.24 0.31
C LYS A 75 -13.59 -10.93 0.17
N ALA A 76 -14.23 -11.35 1.26
CA ALA A 76 -15.42 -12.21 1.23
C ALA A 76 -16.72 -11.55 0.70
N VAL A 77 -16.84 -10.22 0.71
CA VAL A 77 -18.07 -9.52 0.23
C VAL A 77 -17.67 -8.33 -0.63
N THR A 78 -17.65 -8.52 -1.95
CA THR A 78 -17.14 -7.57 -2.97
C THR A 78 -17.72 -6.16 -2.86
N GLU A 79 -19.04 -6.01 -2.70
CA GLU A 79 -19.69 -4.68 -2.61
C GLU A 79 -19.38 -3.90 -1.32
N LYS A 80 -18.82 -4.57 -0.29
CA LYS A 80 -18.47 -3.96 1.00
C LYS A 80 -16.97 -3.94 1.24
N GLN A 81 -16.17 -4.29 0.23
CA GLN A 81 -14.73 -4.22 0.31
C GLN A 81 -14.29 -2.77 0.48
N LYS A 82 -13.42 -2.54 1.46
CA LYS A 82 -12.82 -1.25 1.77
C LYS A 82 -11.32 -1.37 1.67
N THR A 83 -10.75 -0.60 0.76
CA THR A 83 -9.31 -0.53 0.50
C THR A 83 -8.89 0.92 0.56
N ILE A 84 -7.85 1.24 1.33
CA ILE A 84 -7.19 2.54 1.17
C ILE A 84 -6.19 2.37 0.04
N LEU A 85 -6.41 3.11 -1.05
CA LEU A 85 -5.43 3.27 -2.12
C LEU A 85 -4.58 4.48 -1.79
N ARG A 86 -3.25 4.37 -1.92
CA ARG A 86 -2.32 5.43 -1.58
C ARG A 86 -1.10 5.43 -2.48
N TYR A 87 -0.65 6.61 -2.92
CA TYR A 87 0.67 6.79 -3.52
C TYR A 87 1.36 8.04 -2.97
N MET A 88 2.68 8.03 -3.02
CA MET A 88 3.51 9.17 -2.61
C MET A 88 3.53 10.24 -3.70
N VAL A 89 3.57 11.50 -3.28
CA VAL A 89 3.56 12.67 -4.16
C VAL A 89 4.63 13.70 -3.82
N GLY A 90 5.17 14.33 -4.86
CA GLY A 90 6.16 15.40 -4.80
C GLY A 90 5.67 16.65 -5.52
N ILE A 91 6.42 17.75 -5.40
CA ILE A 91 6.15 18.97 -6.17
C ILE A 91 6.44 18.67 -7.64
N ASN A 92 5.55 19.14 -8.51
CA ASN A 92 5.75 19.06 -9.95
C ASN A 92 6.94 19.96 -10.33
N ASN A 93 8.12 19.37 -10.51
CA ASN A 93 9.28 20.10 -11.03
C ASN A 93 9.11 20.21 -12.54
N ILE A 94 8.39 21.25 -12.96
CA ILE A 94 8.36 21.67 -14.35
C ILE A 94 9.75 22.27 -14.65
N GLY A 95 10.63 21.45 -15.22
CA GLY A 95 11.88 21.88 -15.84
C GLY A 95 11.67 22.11 -17.32
#